data_AF-A0A2P4PWK5-F1
#
_entry.id   AF-A0A2P4PWK5-F1
#
_cell.length_a   1.000
_cell.length_b   1.000
_cell.length_c   1.000
_cell.angle_alpha   90.00
_cell.angle_beta   90.00
_cell.angle_gamma   90.00
#
_symmetry.space_group_name_H-M   'P 1'
#
loop_
_entity.id
_entity.type
_entity.pdbx_description
1 polymer ?
#
loop_
_entity_poly.entity_id
_entity_poly.type
_entity_poly.pdbx_seq_one_letter_code
_entity_poly.pdbx_strand_id
1 'polypeptide(L)'
;MNKEMSRIKRYEEAVDFVSNFNDIFYQNISHTLGSHIEDGFLKDLFTKNQLKTVDKRQLLIERFSETTDPENFAAQAQATNIQPTTLSLIFSIVLHASSKSWENFMAHYFLKFGDLGDDISDEMDSLSEDDPDAMEFQRQLDELRKRSSKPVVETPPILPDVDMTLSIKL
;
A
#
# COMPACT_ATOMS: atom_id res chain seq x y z
N MET A 1 -12.58 12.20 37.58
CA MET A 1 -13.20 12.23 36.25
C MET A 1 -14.20 11.08 36.16
N ASN A 2 -15.43 11.28 35.70
CA ASN A 2 -16.43 10.19 35.66
C ASN A 2 -16.06 9.18 34.54
N LYS A 3 -16.42 7.90 34.69
CA LYS A 3 -16.10 6.79 33.76
C LYS A 3 -16.75 6.93 32.37
N GLU A 4 -17.82 7.70 32.26
CA GLU A 4 -18.52 8.01 31.01
C GLU A 4 -17.81 9.13 30.22
N MET A 5 -17.32 10.15 30.92
CA MET A 5 -16.55 11.26 30.38
C MET A 5 -15.18 10.79 29.85
N SER A 6 -14.57 9.79 30.49
CA SER A 6 -13.35 9.14 30.00
C SER A 6 -13.57 8.23 28.79
N ARG A 7 -14.78 7.67 28.62
CA ARG A 7 -15.18 6.92 27.42
C ARG A 7 -15.44 7.87 26.24
N ILE A 8 -16.20 8.93 26.47
CA ILE A 8 -16.51 9.95 25.45
C ILE A 8 -15.22 10.53 24.85
N LYS A 9 -14.27 10.92 25.71
CA LYS A 9 -12.98 11.46 25.26
C LYS A 9 -12.19 10.47 24.39
N ARG A 10 -12.20 9.17 24.71
CA ARG A 10 -11.54 8.14 23.89
C ARG A 10 -12.18 8.00 22.51
N TYR A 11 -13.50 8.10 22.42
CA TYR A 11 -14.19 8.08 21.13
C TYR A 11 -13.83 9.30 20.29
N GLU A 12 -13.75 10.50 20.89
CA GLU A 12 -13.29 11.71 20.20
C GLU A 12 -11.87 11.53 19.66
N GLU A 13 -10.94 11.03 20.48
CA GLU A 13 -9.55 10.77 20.08
C GLU A 13 -9.43 9.71 18.96
N ALA A 14 -10.29 8.70 18.95
CA ALA A 14 -10.35 7.69 17.90
C ALA A 14 -10.92 8.26 16.59
N VAL A 15 -11.98 9.06 16.66
CA VAL A 15 -12.56 9.75 15.49
C VAL A 15 -11.55 10.73 14.90
N ASP A 16 -10.84 11.49 15.73
CA ASP A 16 -9.78 12.38 15.29
C ASP A 16 -8.63 11.62 14.64
N PHE A 17 -8.24 10.46 15.20
CA PHE A 17 -7.21 9.61 14.59
C PHE A 17 -7.62 9.17 13.18
N VAL A 18 -8.83 8.63 13.03
CA VAL A 18 -9.34 8.17 11.72
C VAL A 18 -9.40 9.33 10.73
N SER A 19 -9.90 10.48 11.16
CA SER A 19 -10.08 11.67 10.31
C SER A 19 -8.75 12.23 9.80
N ASN A 20 -7.67 12.08 10.58
CA ASN A 20 -6.35 12.62 10.27
C ASN A 20 -5.36 11.55 9.77
N PHE A 21 -5.81 10.32 9.49
CA PHE A 21 -4.93 9.25 9.02
C PHE A 21 -4.49 9.39 7.54
N ASN A 22 -5.05 10.37 6.83
CA ASN A 22 -4.89 10.54 5.38
C ASN A 22 -3.42 10.62 4.93
N ASP A 23 -2.57 11.34 5.65
CA ASP A 23 -1.16 11.50 5.24
C ASP A 23 -0.41 10.16 5.26
N ILE A 24 -0.61 9.38 6.33
CA ILE A 24 -0.02 8.04 6.47
C ILE A 24 -0.61 7.11 5.40
N PHE A 25 -1.92 7.20 5.16
CA PHE A 25 -2.59 6.46 4.10
C PHE A 25 -1.96 6.73 2.72
N TYR A 26 -1.83 7.99 2.32
CA TYR A 26 -1.28 8.36 1.01
C TYR A 26 0.18 7.98 0.86
N GLN A 27 0.98 8.12 1.92
CA GLN A 27 2.37 7.67 1.93
C GLN A 27 2.47 6.16 1.70
N ASN A 28 1.68 5.36 2.44
CA ASN A 28 1.72 3.92 2.31
C ASN A 28 1.23 3.42 0.94
N ILE A 29 0.16 4.01 0.42
CA ILE A 29 -0.32 3.72 -0.94
C ILE A 29 0.76 4.05 -1.97
N SER A 30 1.37 5.23 -1.88
CA SER A 30 2.43 5.64 -2.82
C SER A 30 3.62 4.71 -2.76
N HIS A 31 4.05 4.32 -1.56
CA HIS A 31 5.14 3.37 -1.36
C HIS A 31 4.82 2.00 -1.96
N THR A 32 3.63 1.47 -1.67
CA THR A 32 3.21 0.15 -2.15
C THR A 32 3.10 0.13 -3.67
N LEU A 33 2.50 1.15 -4.28
CA LEU A 33 2.41 1.27 -5.73
C LEU A 33 3.79 1.45 -6.39
N GLY A 34 4.66 2.27 -5.80
CA GLY A 34 6.03 2.48 -6.26
C GLY A 34 6.85 1.19 -6.26
N SER A 35 6.65 0.32 -5.28
CA SER A 35 7.40 -0.94 -5.15
C SER A 35 7.30 -1.84 -6.38
N HIS A 36 6.14 -1.90 -7.04
CA HIS A 36 5.90 -2.69 -8.26
C HIS A 36 6.67 -2.18 -9.49
N ILE A 37 7.09 -0.92 -9.46
CA ILE A 37 7.96 -0.32 -10.49
C ILE A 37 9.42 -0.59 -10.11
N GLU A 38 9.78 -0.33 -8.85
CA GLU A 38 11.15 -0.42 -8.35
C GLU A 38 11.72 -1.84 -8.44
N ASP A 39 10.92 -2.85 -8.15
CA ASP A 39 11.35 -4.25 -8.17
C ASP A 39 11.38 -4.88 -9.58
N GLY A 40 10.99 -4.13 -10.61
CA GLY A 40 11.01 -4.57 -12.00
C GLY A 40 9.87 -5.52 -12.39
N PHE A 41 8.90 -5.79 -11.52
CA PHE A 41 7.77 -6.68 -11.83
C PHE A 41 7.03 -6.25 -13.12
N LEU A 42 6.69 -4.96 -13.24
CA LEU A 42 6.03 -4.45 -14.45
C LEU A 42 6.90 -4.58 -15.70
N LYS A 43 8.22 -4.46 -15.55
CA LYS A 43 9.15 -4.66 -16.66
C LYS A 43 9.13 -6.11 -17.13
N ASP A 44 9.15 -7.07 -16.21
CA ASP A 44 9.11 -8.49 -16.54
C ASP A 44 7.78 -8.86 -17.21
N LEU A 45 6.66 -8.38 -16.66
CA LEU A 45 5.31 -8.63 -17.19
C LEU A 45 5.11 -8.11 -18.63
N PHE A 46 5.74 -6.98 -18.97
CA PHE A 46 5.62 -6.35 -20.30
C PHE A 46 6.84 -6.50 -21.19
N THR A 47 7.80 -7.36 -20.83
CA THR A 47 8.97 -7.63 -21.65
C THR A 47 8.56 -8.17 -23.03
N LYS A 48 9.02 -7.51 -24.10
CA LYS A 48 8.75 -7.86 -25.50
C LYS A 48 9.84 -8.73 -26.15
N ASN A 49 10.73 -9.31 -25.35
CA ASN A 49 11.91 -9.99 -25.86
C ASN A 49 11.52 -11.29 -26.57
N GLN A 50 11.68 -11.34 -27.89
CA GLN A 50 11.24 -12.47 -28.73
C GLN A 50 11.93 -13.80 -28.38
N LEU A 51 13.09 -13.75 -27.71
CA LEU A 51 13.87 -14.91 -27.29
C LEU A 51 13.41 -15.52 -25.96
N LYS A 52 12.59 -14.81 -25.16
CA LYS A 52 12.14 -15.25 -23.85
C LYS A 52 10.62 -15.07 -23.76
N THR A 53 9.88 -16.15 -24.00
CA THR A 53 8.43 -16.17 -23.75
C THR A 53 8.19 -16.06 -22.26
N VAL A 54 7.55 -14.97 -21.83
CA VAL A 54 7.15 -14.75 -20.44
C VAL A 54 5.70 -15.19 -20.27
N ASP A 55 5.46 -16.12 -19.35
CA ASP A 55 4.10 -16.49 -18.95
C ASP A 55 3.53 -15.42 -18.00
N LYS A 56 2.76 -14.50 -18.57
CA LYS A 56 2.16 -13.39 -17.83
C LYS A 56 1.12 -13.85 -16.81
N ARG A 57 0.42 -14.96 -17.08
CA ARG A 57 -0.54 -15.52 -16.13
C ARG A 57 0.21 -15.98 -14.90
N GLN A 58 1.25 -16.78 -15.10
CA GLN A 58 2.04 -17.32 -14.01
C GLN A 58 2.69 -16.21 -13.17
N LEU A 59 3.23 -15.16 -13.80
CA LEU A 59 3.79 -14.02 -13.08
C LEU A 59 2.76 -13.29 -12.20
N LEU A 60 1.52 -13.13 -12.66
CA LEU A 60 0.46 -12.51 -11.87
C LEU A 60 0.07 -13.40 -10.67
N ILE A 61 -0.10 -14.70 -10.92
CA ILE A 61 -0.45 -15.68 -9.89
C ILE A 61 0.63 -15.76 -8.81
N GLU A 62 1.90 -15.87 -9.20
CA GLU A 62 3.03 -15.91 -8.27
C GLU A 62 3.15 -14.62 -7.45
N ARG A 63 2.83 -13.47 -8.06
CA ARG A 63 2.95 -12.18 -7.39
C ARG A 63 1.82 -11.89 -6.41
N PHE A 64 0.59 -12.26 -6.75
CA PHE A 64 -0.60 -11.81 -6.03
C PHE A 64 -1.50 -12.93 -5.51
N SER A 65 -1.60 -14.07 -6.20
CA SER A 65 -2.35 -15.31 -5.89
C SER A 65 -3.13 -15.84 -7.11
N GLU A 66 -3.61 -17.08 -7.03
CA GLU A 66 -4.46 -17.74 -8.03
C GLU A 66 -5.74 -16.95 -8.37
N THR A 67 -6.25 -16.14 -7.44
CA THR A 67 -7.43 -15.29 -7.66
C THR A 67 -7.20 -14.26 -8.77
N THR A 68 -5.93 -13.98 -9.09
CA THR A 68 -5.53 -13.01 -10.11
C THR A 68 -5.34 -13.64 -11.49
N ASP A 69 -5.68 -14.93 -11.68
CA ASP A 69 -5.69 -15.52 -13.02
C ASP A 69 -6.54 -14.64 -13.97
N PRO A 70 -5.96 -14.15 -15.09
CA PRO A 70 -6.70 -13.39 -16.09
C PRO A 70 -7.99 -14.06 -16.58
N GLU A 71 -8.12 -15.38 -16.53
CA GLU A 71 -9.36 -16.10 -16.87
C GLU A 71 -10.54 -15.71 -15.97
N ASN A 72 -10.30 -15.42 -14.69
CA ASN A 72 -11.33 -14.98 -13.74
C ASN A 72 -11.95 -13.64 -14.13
N PHE A 73 -11.29 -12.87 -15.00
CA PHE A 73 -11.71 -11.54 -15.43
C PHE A 73 -12.32 -11.52 -16.84
N ALA A 74 -12.44 -12.66 -17.54
CA ALA A 74 -12.82 -12.70 -18.95
C ALA A 74 -14.16 -11.98 -19.26
N ALA A 75 -15.19 -12.21 -18.45
CA ALA A 75 -16.50 -11.58 -18.64
C ALA A 75 -16.45 -10.05 -18.43
N GLN A 76 -15.73 -9.60 -17.40
CA GLN A 76 -15.62 -8.18 -17.09
C GLN A 76 -14.68 -7.46 -18.07
N ALA A 77 -13.62 -8.13 -18.52
CA ALA A 77 -12.73 -7.68 -19.58
C ALA A 77 -13.50 -7.45 -20.90
N GLN A 78 -14.40 -8.38 -21.25
CA GLN A 78 -15.29 -8.21 -22.40
C GLN A 78 -16.26 -7.03 -22.21
N ALA A 79 -16.89 -6.92 -21.05
CA ALA A 79 -17.85 -5.85 -20.77
C ALA A 79 -17.21 -4.45 -20.75
N THR A 80 -15.95 -4.35 -20.34
CA THR A 80 -15.20 -3.08 -20.23
C THR A 80 -14.30 -2.78 -21.43
N ASN A 81 -14.17 -3.72 -22.37
CA ASN A 81 -13.24 -3.66 -23.50
C ASN A 81 -11.77 -3.45 -23.06
N ILE A 82 -11.36 -4.12 -21.98
CA ILE A 82 -10.00 -4.13 -21.44
C ILE A 82 -9.42 -5.53 -21.59
N GLN A 83 -8.11 -5.66 -21.87
CA GLN A 83 -7.49 -6.99 -21.93
C GLN A 83 -7.53 -7.67 -20.55
N PRO A 84 -7.86 -8.99 -20.46
CA PRO A 84 -7.98 -9.69 -19.18
C PRO A 84 -6.73 -9.58 -18.29
N THR A 85 -5.53 -9.67 -18.88
CA THR A 85 -4.27 -9.49 -18.15
C THR A 85 -4.12 -8.09 -17.57
N THR A 86 -4.55 -7.06 -18.30
CA THR A 86 -4.51 -5.67 -17.83
C THR A 86 -5.52 -5.46 -16.71
N LEU A 87 -6.73 -6.01 -16.85
CA LEU A 87 -7.77 -5.87 -15.83
C LEU A 87 -7.41 -6.60 -14.54
N SER A 88 -6.89 -7.84 -14.65
CA SER A 88 -6.33 -8.58 -13.51
C SER A 88 -5.22 -7.79 -12.83
N LEU A 89 -4.26 -7.25 -13.58
CA LEU A 89 -3.16 -6.46 -13.02
C LEU A 89 -3.65 -5.24 -12.25
N ILE A 90 -4.56 -4.44 -12.83
CA ILE A 90 -5.12 -3.24 -12.17
C ILE A 90 -5.81 -3.63 -10.87
N PHE A 91 -6.69 -4.65 -10.92
CA PHE A 91 -7.43 -5.10 -9.75
C PHE A 91 -6.49 -5.60 -8.65
N SER A 92 -5.48 -6.38 -9.02
CA SER A 92 -4.54 -6.99 -8.09
C SER A 92 -3.64 -5.95 -7.41
N ILE A 93 -3.13 -4.97 -8.17
CA ILE A 93 -2.33 -3.87 -7.62
C ILE A 93 -3.16 -3.04 -6.63
N VAL A 94 -4.40 -2.68 -7.00
CA VAL A 94 -5.27 -1.87 -6.14
C VAL A 94 -5.65 -2.65 -4.88
N LEU A 95 -5.99 -3.92 -5.00
CA LEU A 95 -6.34 -4.77 -3.86
C LEU A 95 -5.15 -4.97 -2.92
N HIS A 96 -3.97 -5.25 -3.47
CA HIS A 96 -2.74 -5.39 -2.69
C HIS A 96 -2.39 -4.10 -1.94
N ALA A 97 -2.41 -2.96 -2.62
CA ALA A 97 -2.16 -1.66 -1.99
C ALA A 97 -3.20 -1.33 -0.92
N SER A 98 -4.47 -1.64 -1.16
CA SER A 98 -5.55 -1.43 -0.18
C SER A 98 -5.39 -2.33 1.04
N SER A 99 -5.04 -3.61 0.85
CA SER A 99 -4.75 -4.55 1.94
C SER A 99 -3.58 -4.08 2.80
N LYS A 100 -2.48 -3.66 2.16
CA LYS A 100 -1.31 -3.10 2.87
C LYS A 100 -1.64 -1.80 3.60
N SER A 101 -2.51 -0.97 3.02
CA SER A 101 -3.02 0.23 3.68
C SER A 101 -3.86 -0.09 4.91
N TRP A 102 -4.72 -1.09 4.81
CA TRP A 102 -5.52 -1.57 5.93
C TRP A 102 -4.67 -2.15 7.06
N GLU A 103 -3.71 -3.04 6.74
CA GLU A 103 -2.75 -3.58 7.71
C GLU A 103 -2.01 -2.46 8.45
N ASN A 104 -1.53 -1.45 7.72
CA ASN A 104 -0.86 -0.29 8.30
C ASN A 104 -1.80 0.56 9.17
N PHE A 105 -3.03 0.80 8.73
CA PHE A 105 -4.03 1.50 9.55
C PHE A 105 -4.28 0.75 10.87
N MET A 106 -4.51 -0.57 10.79
CA MET A 106 -4.75 -1.41 11.96
C MET A 106 -3.54 -1.39 12.91
N ALA A 107 -2.33 -1.44 12.37
CA ALA A 107 -1.08 -1.30 13.14
C ALA A 107 -1.08 -0.04 14.00
N HIS A 108 -1.28 1.12 13.36
CA HIS A 108 -1.27 2.41 14.04
C HIS A 108 -2.45 2.56 15.00
N TYR A 109 -3.61 2.03 14.64
CA TYR A 109 -4.79 2.06 15.49
C TYR A 109 -4.58 1.22 16.75
N PHE A 110 -4.10 -0.02 16.62
CA PHE A 110 -3.80 -0.88 17.76
C PHE A 110 -2.64 -0.37 18.61
N LEU A 111 -1.59 0.20 18.02
CA LEU A 111 -0.52 0.81 18.82
C LEU A 111 -1.05 1.97 19.68
N LYS A 112 -2.03 2.72 19.17
CA LYS A 112 -2.59 3.88 19.89
C LYS A 112 -3.70 3.50 20.87
N PHE A 113 -4.48 2.46 20.58
CA PHE A 113 -5.71 2.13 21.29
C PHE A 113 -5.82 0.68 21.78
N GLY A 114 -4.89 -0.19 21.40
CA GLY A 114 -4.93 -1.64 21.63
C GLY A 114 -4.48 -2.08 23.02
N ASP A 115 -3.67 -1.27 23.70
CA ASP A 115 -3.31 -1.47 25.11
C ASP A 115 -3.86 -0.34 25.99
N LEU A 116 -5.12 -0.47 26.39
CA LEU A 116 -5.80 0.37 27.39
C LEU A 116 -6.50 -0.52 28.43
N GLY A 117 -5.91 -1.68 28.71
CA GLY A 117 -6.35 -2.60 29.75
C GLY A 117 -5.91 -2.11 31.12
N ASP A 118 -6.77 -1.34 31.80
CA ASP A 118 -6.74 -1.24 33.27
C ASP A 118 -8.13 -0.98 33.89
N ASP A 119 -9.21 -1.44 33.25
CA ASP A 119 -10.54 -1.47 33.91
C ASP A 119 -11.49 -2.52 33.32
N ILE A 120 -10.94 -3.70 33.02
CA ILE A 120 -11.73 -4.92 32.82
C ILE A 120 -11.13 -5.99 33.74
N SER A 121 -11.67 -6.02 34.97
CA SER A 121 -11.67 -7.11 35.94
C SER A 121 -10.41 -7.98 36.07
N ASP A 122 -9.84 -7.96 37.27
CA ASP A 122 -8.99 -9.00 37.86
C ASP A 122 -9.34 -10.43 37.40
N GLU A 123 -8.68 -10.94 36.36
CA GLU A 123 -8.47 -12.36 35.99
C GLU A 123 -8.17 -12.47 34.48
N MET A 124 -6.97 -12.07 34.06
CA MET A 124 -6.32 -12.75 32.94
C MET A 124 -4.82 -12.53 33.04
N ASP A 125 -4.10 -13.62 33.30
CA ASP A 125 -2.66 -13.65 33.39
C ASP A 125 -1.98 -12.96 32.20
N SER A 126 -1.21 -11.92 32.51
CA SER A 126 0.04 -11.50 31.86
C SER A 126 0.23 -11.88 30.39
N LEU A 127 -0.16 -11.00 29.47
CA LEU A 127 0.53 -10.90 28.18
C LEU A 127 1.90 -10.27 28.44
N SER A 128 2.91 -11.13 28.55
CA SER A 128 4.30 -10.76 28.78
C SER A 128 4.82 -9.82 27.68
N GLU A 129 5.57 -8.78 28.07
CA GLU A 129 6.31 -7.84 27.19
C GLU A 129 7.36 -8.53 26.26
N ASP A 130 7.42 -9.86 26.29
CA ASP A 130 8.36 -10.72 25.56
C ASP A 130 7.71 -11.40 24.34
N ASP A 131 6.58 -10.89 23.83
CA ASP A 131 5.96 -11.42 22.61
C ASP A 131 6.86 -11.14 21.38
N PRO A 132 7.49 -12.17 20.79
CA PRO A 132 8.40 -12.00 19.66
C PRO A 132 7.69 -11.44 18.43
N ASP A 133 6.37 -11.64 18.29
CA ASP A 133 5.60 -11.16 17.14
C ASP A 133 5.35 -9.64 17.24
N ALA A 134 5.12 -9.13 18.45
CA ALA A 134 4.98 -7.69 18.71
C ALA A 134 6.32 -6.94 18.49
N MET A 135 7.44 -7.53 18.90
CA MET A 135 8.77 -6.98 18.64
C MET A 135 9.16 -6.98 17.16
N GLU A 136 8.89 -8.07 16.43
CA GLU A 136 9.14 -8.15 14.99
C GLU A 136 8.31 -7.12 14.23
N PHE A 137 7.05 -6.92 14.64
CA PHE A 137 6.15 -5.92 14.07
C PHE A 137 6.63 -4.49 14.30
N GLN A 138 7.08 -4.17 15.53
CA GLN A 138 7.64 -2.86 15.86
C GLN A 138 8.92 -2.57 15.05
N ARG A 139 9.77 -3.59 14.84
CA ARG A 139 10.97 -3.48 14.01
C ARG A 139 10.62 -3.15 12.55
N GLN A 140 9.59 -3.77 11.99
CA GLN A 140 9.14 -3.50 10.62
C GLN A 140 8.60 -2.07 10.47
N LEU A 141 7.89 -1.57 11.48
CA LEU A 141 7.41 -0.19 11.57
C LEU A 141 8.56 0.84 11.61
N ASP A 142 9.60 0.57 12.39
CA ASP A 142 10.74 1.49 12.49
C ASP A 142 11.61 1.48 11.22
N GLU A 143 11.71 0.35 10.52
CA GLU A 143 12.35 0.30 9.19
C GLU A 143 11.55 1.07 8.12
N LEU A 144 10.21 0.99 8.15
CA LEU A 144 9.36 1.82 7.30
C LEU A 144 9.55 3.32 7.58
N ARG A 145 9.63 3.71 8.86
CA ARG A 145 9.85 5.09 9.30
C ARG A 145 11.26 5.61 8.95
N LYS A 146 12.30 4.77 9.00
CA LYS A 146 13.66 5.16 8.59
C LYS A 146 13.77 5.33 7.08
N ARG A 147 13.06 4.50 6.31
CA ARG A 147 13.10 4.55 4.83
C ARG A 147 12.33 5.75 4.25
N SER A 148 11.37 6.31 5.01
CA SER A 148 10.57 7.48 4.60
C SER A 148 11.29 8.83 4.74
N SER A 149 12.44 8.90 5.44
CA SER A 149 13.19 10.14 5.60
C SER A 149 14.18 10.38 4.45
N LYS A 150 13.67 10.66 3.25
CA LYS A 150 14.38 11.50 2.29
C LYS A 150 13.46 12.64 1.88
N PRO A 151 13.80 13.91 2.21
CA PRO A 151 13.05 15.03 1.69
C PRO A 151 13.23 15.04 0.17
N VAL A 152 12.11 14.97 -0.55
CA VAL A 152 12.08 15.25 -1.98
C VAL A 152 12.43 16.73 -2.13
N VAL A 153 13.56 17.03 -2.77
CA VAL A 153 13.87 18.39 -3.20
C VAL A 153 12.85 18.76 -4.27
N GLU A 154 11.94 19.67 -3.92
CA GLU A 154 10.94 20.34 -4.77
C GLU A 154 11.63 21.20 -5.84
N THR A 155 12.26 20.56 -6.83
CA THR A 155 12.54 21.24 -8.10
C THR A 155 12.04 20.37 -9.24
N PRO A 156 11.03 20.85 -10.00
CA PRO A 156 10.60 20.20 -11.23
C PRO A 156 11.80 20.03 -12.18
N PRO A 157 11.84 18.96 -12.98
CA PRO A 157 12.85 18.84 -14.03
C PRO A 157 12.70 20.01 -15.02
N ILE A 158 13.77 20.79 -15.20
CA ILE A 158 13.84 21.84 -16.21
C ILE A 158 13.89 21.15 -17.58
N LEU A 159 12.86 21.34 -18.39
CA LEU A 159 12.83 20.89 -19.77
C LEU A 159 13.79 21.75 -20.60
N PRO A 160 14.54 21.18 -21.56
CA PRO A 160 15.30 21.98 -22.51
C PRO A 160 14.33 22.76 -23.40
N ASP A 161 14.56 24.06 -23.56
CA ASP A 161 13.84 24.87 -24.54
C ASP A 161 14.09 24.30 -25.95
N VAL A 162 13.03 23.81 -26.58
CA VAL A 162 13.06 23.35 -27.96
C VAL A 162 12.88 24.57 -28.85
N ASP A 163 13.97 25.07 -29.44
CA ASP A 163 13.89 26.05 -30.52
C ASP A 163 13.18 25.44 -31.73
N MET A 164 11.93 25.85 -31.98
CA MET A 164 11.23 25.56 -33.23
C MET A 164 11.89 26.36 -34.36
N THR A 165 12.89 25.77 -35.00
CA THR A 165 13.40 26.26 -36.28
C THR A 165 12.37 25.95 -37.37
N LEU A 166 11.56 26.95 -37.74
CA LEU A 166 10.70 26.92 -38.92
C LEU A 166 11.56 26.88 -40.19
N SER A 167 11.93 25.67 -40.63
CA SER A 167 12.48 25.46 -41.98
C SER A 167 11.33 25.29 -42.98
N ILE A 168 10.75 26.41 -43.42
CA ILE A 168 9.94 26.43 -44.64
C ILE A 168 10.91 26.52 -45.81
N LYS A 169 11.05 25.44 -46.58
CA LYS A 169 11.62 25.48 -47.92
C LYS A 169 10.48 25.73 -48.92
N LEU A 170 10.55 26.85 -49.63
CA LEU A 170 9.85 27.09 -50.89
C LEU A 170 10.60 26.40 -52.03
#